data_AF-A0A3B8K5Z6-F1
#
_entry.id   AF-A0A3B8K5Z6-F1
#
_cell.length_a   1.000
_cell.length_b   1.000
_cell.length_c   1.000
_cell.angle_alpha   90.00
_cell.angle_beta   90.00
_cell.angle_gamma   90.00
#
_symmetry.space_group_name_H-M   'P 1'
#
loop_
_entity.id
_entity.type
_entity.pdbx_description
1 polymer ?
#
loop_
_entity_poly.entity_id
_entity_poly.type
_entity_poly.pdbx_seq_one_letter_code
_entity_poly.pdbx_strand_id
1 'polypeptide(L)' 'MQALSLTPQPLTAQAFAAFGDVIEARSDTVININQGTSQRFHDLARVDVASGEGHPLVNIFRASPYPEPLT' A
#
# COMPACT_ATOMS: atom_id res chain seq x y z
N MET A 1 -28.63 0.65 -14.46
CA MET A 1 -27.28 1.22 -14.62
C MET A 1 -26.56 0.39 -15.68
N GLN A 2 -25.83 1.00 -16.60
CA GLN A 2 -24.97 0.25 -17.52
C GLN A 2 -23.77 -0.30 -16.72
N ALA A 3 -23.36 -1.54 -17.00
CA ALA A 3 -22.20 -2.14 -16.35
C ALA A 3 -20.92 -1.46 -16.84
N LEU A 4 -20.07 -1.02 -15.90
CA LEU A 4 -18.76 -0.47 -16.21
C LEU A 4 -17.75 -1.61 -16.24
N SER A 5 -17.09 -1.83 -17.38
CA SER A 5 -15.98 -2.78 -17.45
C SER A 5 -14.69 -2.10 -17.02
N LEU A 6 -14.00 -2.68 -16.03
CA LEU A 6 -12.71 -2.21 -15.54
C LEU A 6 -11.62 -3.21 -15.90
N THR A 7 -10.50 -2.72 -16.42
CA THR A 7 -9.31 -3.54 -16.69
C THR A 7 -8.25 -3.27 -15.62
N PRO A 8 -7.87 -4.27 -14.80
CA PRO A 8 -6.79 -4.12 -13.83
C PRO A 8 -5.50 -3.67 -14.50
N GLN A 9 -4.80 -2.73 -13.87
CA GLN A 9 -3.49 -2.24 -14.32
C GLN A 9 -2.41 -2.67 -13.33
N PRO A 10 -1.14 -2.82 -13.76
CA PRO A 10 -0.03 -3.04 -12.85
C PRO A 10 0.08 -1.92 -11.80
N LEU A 11 0.26 -2.31 -10.55
CA LEU A 11 0.47 -1.35 -9.46
C LEU A 11 1.89 -0.79 -9.52
N THR A 12 2.01 0.54 -9.62
CA THR A 12 3.28 1.26 -9.50
C THR A 12 3.07 2.49 -8.63
N ALA A 13 4.11 2.93 -7.90
CA ALA A 13 4.05 4.15 -7.09
C ALA A 13 3.61 5.37 -7.93
N GLN A 14 4.14 5.51 -9.15
CA GLN A 14 3.80 6.62 -10.03
C GLN A 14 2.33 6.62 -10.45
N ALA A 15 1.80 5.48 -10.92
CA ALA A 15 0.41 5.38 -11.33
C ALA A 15 -0.57 5.53 -10.16
N PHE A 16 -0.12 5.21 -8.93
CA PHE A 16 -0.96 5.23 -7.74
C PHE A 16 -0.89 6.54 -6.93
N ALA A 17 0.04 7.45 -7.25
CA ALA A 17 0.33 8.66 -6.45
C ALA A 17 -0.89 9.57 -6.20
N ALA A 18 -1.90 9.55 -7.06
CA ALA A 18 -3.14 10.31 -6.86
C ALA A 18 -4.06 9.71 -5.77
N PHE A 19 -3.86 8.44 -5.43
CA PHE A 19 -4.71 7.68 -4.49
C PHE A 19 -4.01 7.41 -3.16
N GLY A 20 -2.68 7.41 -3.14
CA GLY A 20 -1.90 7.24 -1.92
C GLY A 20 -0.51 6.64 -2.21
N ASP A 21 0.06 6.02 -1.17
CA ASP A 21 1.39 5.44 -1.22
C ASP A 21 1.34 3.93 -1.54
N VAL A 22 2.31 3.46 -2.33
CA VAL A 22 2.55 2.02 -2.51
C VAL A 22 3.64 1.58 -1.54
N ILE A 23 3.27 0.71 -0.60
CA ILE A 23 4.18 0.11 0.39
C ILE A 23 4.89 -1.08 -0.24
N GLU A 24 6.15 -0.89 -0.62
CA GLU A 24 6.99 -1.91 -1.23
C GLU A 24 8.48 -1.63 -0.94
N ALA A 25 9.29 -2.69 -0.96
CA ALA A 25 10.72 -2.64 -0.73
C ALA A 25 11.48 -2.24 -2.01
N ARG A 26 11.35 -0.98 -2.45
CA ARG A 26 12.04 -0.45 -3.64
C ARG A 26 13.50 -0.11 -3.37
N SER A 27 14.35 -0.37 -4.35
CA SER A 27 15.80 -0.14 -4.28
C SER A 27 16.19 1.34 -4.20
N ASP A 28 15.31 2.25 -4.61
CA ASP A 28 15.58 3.69 -4.71
C ASP A 28 15.47 4.45 -3.37
N THR A 29 14.85 3.85 -2.36
CA THR A 29 14.67 4.43 -1.02
C THR A 29 15.39 3.65 0.09
N VAL A 30 16.22 2.66 -0.28
CA VAL A 30 16.86 1.77 0.69
C VAL A 30 18.03 2.44 1.42
N ILE A 31 18.05 2.29 2.73
CA ILE A 31 19.15 2.71 3.60
C ILE A 31 19.77 1.45 4.19
N ASN A 32 21.06 1.21 3.91
CA ASN A 32 21.80 0.14 4.56
C ASN A 32 22.11 0.54 6.01
N ILE A 33 21.71 -0.29 6.97
CA ILE A 33 21.97 -0.11 8.40
C ILE A 33 22.69 -1.34 8.96
N ASN A 34 23.05 -1.32 10.24
CA ASN A 34 23.71 -2.44 10.94
C ASN A 34 24.93 -2.99 10.18
N GLN A 35 25.84 -2.10 9.75
CA GLN A 35 27.04 -2.48 9.00
C GLN A 35 26.74 -3.28 7.71
N GLY A 36 25.61 -2.96 7.06
CA GLY A 36 25.20 -3.62 5.81
C GLY A 36 24.45 -4.94 6.00
N THR A 37 24.17 -5.35 7.24
CA THR A 37 23.40 -6.59 7.52
C THR A 37 21.89 -6.38 7.46
N SER A 38 21.41 -5.14 7.32
CA SER A 38 19.98 -4.85 7.22
C SER A 38 19.71 -3.70 6.26
N GLN A 39 18.61 -3.82 5.54
CA GLN A 39 18.10 -2.80 4.63
C GLN A 39 16.83 -2.19 5.23
N ARG A 40 16.83 -0.86 5.38
CA ARG A 40 15.68 -0.10 5.84
C ARG A 40 15.03 0.61 4.65
N PHE A 41 13.80 0.21 4.35
CA PHE A 41 12.91 0.92 3.44
C PHE A 41 12.06 1.87 4.28
N HIS A 42 12.55 3.10 4.39
CA HIS A 42 12.01 4.10 5.31
C HIS A 42 10.85 4.86 4.65
N ASP A 43 9.89 5.28 5.48
CA ASP A 43 8.83 6.23 5.11
C ASP A 43 7.99 5.80 3.89
N LEU A 44 7.59 4.53 3.87
CA LEU A 44 6.82 3.95 2.76
C LEU A 44 5.34 4.38 2.72
N ALA A 45 4.80 4.91 3.81
CA ALA A 45 3.45 5.45 3.88
C ALA A 45 3.27 6.34 5.12
N ARG A 46 2.44 7.38 4.97
CA ARG A 46 1.99 8.21 6.10
C ARG A 46 0.67 7.71 6.65
N VAL A 47 0.64 7.34 7.94
CA VAL A 47 -0.61 7.02 8.64
C VAL A 47 -1.21 8.31 9.21
N ASP A 48 -2.17 8.89 8.51
CA ASP A 48 -2.89 10.09 8.96
C ASP A 48 -4.25 9.72 9.58
N VAL A 49 -4.33 9.81 10.90
CA VAL A 49 -5.54 9.57 11.69
C VAL A 49 -5.87 10.74 12.60
N ALA A 50 -5.32 11.94 12.32
CA ALA A 50 -5.45 13.09 13.21
C ALA A 50 -6.90 13.61 13.34
N SER A 51 -7.75 13.30 12.36
CA SER A 51 -9.18 13.61 12.42
C SER A 51 -9.82 12.99 13.66
N GLY A 52 -10.43 13.83 14.51
CA GLY A 52 -11.15 13.38 15.70
C GLY A 52 -10.27 12.76 16.79
N GLU A 53 -9.01 13.21 16.92
CA GLU A 53 -8.04 12.69 17.90
C GLU A 53 -7.76 11.18 17.76
N GLY A 54 -7.79 10.69 16.52
CA GLY A 54 -7.62 9.28 16.22
C GLY A 54 -6.26 8.71 16.64
N HIS A 55 -6.28 7.44 17.03
CA HIS A 55 -5.10 6.66 17.39
C HIS A 55 -4.88 5.56 16.34
N PRO A 56 -3.66 5.40 15.78
CA PRO A 56 -3.41 4.37 14.78
C PRO A 56 -3.48 2.98 15.42
N LEU A 57 -4.27 2.10 14.81
CA LEU A 57 -4.37 0.69 15.21
C LEU A 57 -3.70 -0.20 14.17
N VAL A 58 -3.10 -1.30 14.62
CA VAL A 58 -2.54 -2.34 13.75
C VAL A 58 -3.35 -3.61 13.96
N ASN A 59 -3.91 -4.13 12.88
CA ASN A 59 -4.78 -5.31 12.89
C ASN A 59 -4.36 -6.27 11.77
N ILE A 60 -4.73 -7.54 11.89
CA ILE A 60 -4.56 -8.55 10.84
C ILE A 60 -5.94 -8.95 10.34
N PHE A 61 -6.16 -8.85 9.04
CA PHE A 61 -7.37 -9.32 8.37
C PHE A 61 -7.07 -10.64 7.66
N ARG A 62 -7.96 -11.62 7.78
CA ARG A 62 -7.94 -12.86 7.01
C ARG A 62 -9.23 -12.94 6.22
N ALA A 63 -9.14 -12.74 4.91
CA ALA A 63 -10.29 -12.74 4.01
C ALA A 63 -10.37 -14.05 3.22
N SER A 64 -11.59 -14.42 2.83
CA SER A 64 -11.86 -15.44 1.81
C SER A 64 -11.90 -14.76 0.43
N PRO A 65 -11.56 -15.47 -0.67
CA PRO A 65 -11.68 -14.91 -2.01
C PRO A 65 -13.14 -14.61 -2.37
N TYR A 66 -13.34 -13.60 -3.23
CA TYR A 66 -14.64 -13.34 -3.83
C TYR A 66 -14.99 -14.42 -4.88
N PRO A 67 -16.29 -14.70 -5.11
CA PRO A 67 -16.71 -15.51 -6.25
C PRO A 67 -16.31 -14.86 -7.58
N GLU A 68 -15.92 -15.68 -8.55
CA GLU A 68 -15.65 -15.24 -9.92
C GLU A 68 -16.85 -15.53 -10.85
N PRO A 69 -17.11 -14.66 -11.85
CA PRO A 69 -16.39 -13.43 -12.17
C PRO A 69 -16.70 -12.30 -11.18
N LEU A 70 -15.75 -11.38 -10.99
CA LEU A 70 -16.00 -10.09 -10.34
C LEU A 70 -16.87 -9.24 -11.29
N THR A 71 -18.18 -9.20 -11.05
CA THR A 71 -19.19 -8.49 -11.88
C THR A 71 -19.54 -7.12 -11.36
#